data_AF-A0A6A3CPB0-F1
#
_entry.id   AF-A0A6A3CPB0-F1
#
_cell.length_a   1.000
_cell.length_b   1.000
_cell.length_c   1.000
_cell.angle_alpha   90.00
_cell.angle_beta   90.00
_cell.angle_gamma   90.00
#
_symmetry.space_group_name_H-M   'P 1'
#
loop_
_entity.id
_entity.type
_entity.pdbx_description
1 polymer ?
#
loop_
_entity_poly.entity_id
_entity_poly.type
_entity_poly.pdbx_seq_one_letter_code
_entity_poly.pdbx_strand_id
1 'polypeptide(L)'
;MRVEPSESVETGRDFVEDVIFSRVSKLKRLNFGGFYTMVLEENEDLVSVATLRVYDNRVAEMPLVATTFRHRRRGMCRVLVDELENNLVKLGVEKLVLPSLLPQLRHGITSGFPACQMMKE
;
A
#
# COMPACT_ATOMS: atom_id res chain seq x y z
N MET A 1 -9.15 16.44 4.52
CA MET A 1 -7.73 16.81 4.59
C MET A 1 -7.43 17.63 3.35
N ARG A 2 -7.16 18.92 3.49
CA ARG A 2 -6.78 19.78 2.36
C ARG A 2 -5.26 19.67 2.25
N VAL A 3 -4.76 19.10 1.16
CA VAL A 3 -3.34 19.01 0.90
C VAL A 3 -3.02 20.17 -0.02
N GLU A 4 -2.16 21.09 0.43
CA GLU A 4 -1.77 22.24 -0.37
C GLU A 4 -0.81 21.78 -1.49
N PRO A 5 -0.97 22.27 -2.73
CA PRO A 5 -0.10 21.88 -3.83
C PRO A 5 1.34 22.26 -3.51
N SER A 6 2.26 21.33 -3.73
CA SER A 6 3.69 21.66 -3.76
C SER A 6 4.19 21.27 -5.13
N GLU A 7 4.66 22.26 -5.88
CA GLU A 7 5.18 22.02 -7.21
C GLU A 7 6.63 21.54 -7.13
N SER A 8 6.96 20.53 -7.92
CA SER A 8 8.35 20.17 -8.16
C SER A 8 9.03 21.26 -8.99
N VAL A 9 10.06 21.91 -8.43
CA VAL A 9 10.87 22.92 -9.16
C VAL A 9 11.45 22.35 -10.46
N GLU A 10 11.71 21.04 -10.50
CA GLU A 10 12.32 20.36 -11.64
C GLU A 10 11.34 19.99 -12.77
N THR A 11 10.04 19.78 -12.48
CA THR A 11 9.09 19.34 -13.52
C THR A 11 7.81 20.18 -13.61
N GLY A 12 7.61 21.12 -12.69
CA GLY A 12 6.39 21.94 -12.60
C GLY A 12 5.13 21.14 -12.26
N ARG A 13 5.27 19.88 -11.86
CA ARG A 13 4.16 19.00 -11.51
C ARG A 13 3.86 19.05 -10.02
N ASP A 14 2.58 19.02 -9.68
CA ASP A 14 2.09 18.87 -8.31
C ASP A 14 2.36 17.44 -7.82
N PHE A 15 3.08 17.33 -6.70
CA PHE A 15 3.37 16.05 -6.06
C PHE A 15 2.11 15.29 -5.66
N VAL A 16 1.06 16.00 -5.25
CA VAL A 16 -0.18 15.38 -4.79
C VAL A 16 -0.86 14.63 -5.93
N GLU A 17 -0.97 15.27 -7.09
CA GLU A 17 -1.48 14.62 -8.29
C GLU A 17 -0.61 13.45 -8.73
N ASP A 18 0.71 13.62 -8.70
CA ASP A 18 1.63 12.58 -9.16
C ASP A 18 1.54 11.31 -8.28
N VAL A 19 1.31 11.47 -6.96
CA VAL A 19 1.03 10.35 -6.05
C VAL A 19 -0.34 9.73 -6.31
N ILE A 20 -1.40 10.56 -6.40
CA ILE A 20 -2.79 10.07 -6.58
C ILE A 20 -2.92 9.30 -7.90
N PHE A 21 -2.33 9.83 -8.98
CA PHE A 21 -2.41 9.23 -10.31
C PHE A 21 -1.24 8.30 -10.63
N SER A 22 -0.38 8.00 -9.66
CA SER A 22 0.75 7.09 -9.81
C SER A 22 1.63 7.40 -11.03
N ARG A 23 1.93 8.68 -11.25
CA ARG A 23 2.57 9.14 -12.48
C ARG A 23 4.03 8.69 -12.55
N VAL A 24 4.43 8.22 -13.73
CA VAL A 24 5.81 7.79 -13.99
C VAL A 24 6.70 9.01 -14.28
N SER A 25 7.94 8.96 -13.79
CA SER A 25 8.95 10.00 -14.03
C SER A 25 10.32 9.38 -14.28
N LYS A 26 11.14 10.07 -15.08
CA LYS A 26 12.56 9.71 -15.29
C LYS A 26 13.41 10.00 -14.05
N LEU A 27 12.99 10.94 -13.21
CA LEU A 27 13.65 11.25 -11.95
C LEU A 27 13.18 10.26 -10.89
N LYS A 28 14.08 9.42 -10.36
CA LYS A 28 13.75 8.36 -9.37
C LYS A 28 12.96 8.88 -8.16
N ARG A 29 13.30 10.08 -7.68
CA ARG A 29 12.65 10.71 -6.52
C ARG A 29 11.22 11.15 -6.80
N LEU A 30 10.86 11.34 -8.08
CA LEU A 30 9.54 11.80 -8.53
C LEU A 30 8.80 10.70 -9.30
N ASN A 31 9.27 9.45 -9.23
CA ASN A 31 8.61 8.33 -9.88
C ASN A 31 7.61 7.72 -8.89
N PHE A 32 6.33 7.96 -9.13
CA PHE A 32 5.22 7.40 -8.37
C PHE A 32 4.52 6.27 -9.14
N GLY A 33 5.19 5.68 -10.15
CA GLY A 33 4.72 4.47 -10.78
C GLY A 33 4.65 3.28 -9.82
N GLY A 34 3.70 2.38 -10.08
CA GLY A 34 3.55 1.12 -9.34
C GLY A 34 2.79 1.24 -8.02
N PHE A 35 2.21 2.40 -7.69
CA PHE A 35 1.29 2.52 -6.55
C PHE A 35 -0.10 1.99 -6.91
N TYR A 36 -0.69 1.24 -5.99
CA TYR A 36 -2.06 0.72 -6.09
C TYR A 36 -2.76 0.91 -4.76
N THR A 37 -4.09 1.06 -4.83
CA THR A 37 -4.95 1.13 -3.65
C THR A 37 -5.95 -0.01 -3.74
N MET A 38 -5.96 -0.86 -2.71
CA MET A 38 -6.96 -1.90 -2.56
C MET A 38 -8.02 -1.44 -1.57
N VAL A 39 -9.28 -1.56 -1.96
CA VAL A 39 -10.43 -1.09 -1.19
C VAL A 39 -11.35 -2.28 -0.93
N LEU A 40 -11.74 -2.47 0.33
CA LEU A 40 -12.76 -3.40 0.75
C LEU A 40 -14.01 -2.60 1.15
N GLU A 41 -15.11 -2.90 0.49
CA GLU A 41 -16.43 -2.30 0.71
C GLU A 41 -17.45 -3.37 1.14
N GLU A 42 -18.41 -2.97 1.96
CA GLU A 42 -19.54 -3.80 2.39
C GLU A 42 -20.80 -2.93 2.31
N ASN A 43 -21.77 -3.30 1.47
CA ASN A 43 -23.02 -2.53 1.31
C ASN A 43 -22.81 -1.03 1.04
N GLU A 44 -21.90 -0.67 0.12
CA GLU A 44 -21.53 0.72 -0.21
C GLU A 44 -20.77 1.47 0.91
N ASP A 45 -20.50 0.83 2.05
CA ASP A 45 -19.67 1.39 3.12
C ASP A 45 -18.19 1.01 2.94
N LEU A 46 -17.30 2.00 3.04
CA LEU A 46 -15.86 1.79 3.07
C LEU A 46 -15.46 1.05 4.37
N VAL A 47 -14.93 -0.15 4.23
CA VAL A 47 -14.55 -0.99 5.36
C VAL A 47 -13.06 -0.86 5.66
N SER A 48 -12.21 -1.21 4.70
CA SER A 48 -10.77 -1.27 4.89
C SER A 48 -10.06 -0.86 3.60
N VAL A 49 -8.90 -0.22 3.74
CA VAL A 49 -8.08 0.24 2.61
C VAL A 49 -6.64 -0.15 2.87
N ALA A 50 -5.94 -0.57 1.83
CA ALA A 50 -4.48 -0.64 1.83
C ALA A 50 -3.91 0.09 0.61
N THR A 51 -2.77 0.74 0.80
CA THR A 51 -1.95 1.22 -0.30
C THR A 51 -0.73 0.33 -0.42
N LEU A 52 -0.36 0.00 -1.65
CA LEU A 52 0.81 -0.81 -1.96
C LEU A 52 1.61 -0.19 -3.10
N ARG A 53 2.92 -0.47 -3.13
CA ARG A 53 3.82 -0.12 -4.21
C ARG A 53 4.51 -1.38 -4.72
N VAL A 54 4.29 -1.69 -5.99
CA VAL A 54 4.97 -2.78 -6.70
C VAL A 54 6.11 -2.18 -7.50
N TYR A 55 7.34 -2.60 -7.22
CA TYR A 55 8.53 -2.10 -7.94
C TYR A 55 8.74 -2.85 -9.26
N ASP A 56 8.63 -4.18 -9.22
CA ASP A 56 8.76 -5.13 -10.33
C ASP A 56 8.10 -6.46 -9.89
N ASN A 57 8.20 -7.54 -10.70
CA ASN A 57 7.71 -8.90 -10.39
C ASN A 57 8.45 -9.59 -9.22
N ARG A 58 8.96 -8.87 -8.22
CA ARG A 58 9.68 -9.46 -7.08
C ARG A 58 9.29 -8.90 -5.74
N VAL A 59 9.05 -7.58 -5.64
CA VAL A 59 8.82 -6.93 -4.34
C VAL A 59 7.65 -5.96 -4.42
N ALA A 60 6.72 -6.13 -3.49
CA ALA A 60 5.71 -5.14 -3.15
C ALA A 60 5.96 -4.61 -1.73
N GLU A 61 5.66 -3.34 -1.53
CA GLU A 61 5.60 -2.70 -0.22
C GLU A 61 4.15 -2.33 0.08
N MET A 62 3.68 -2.55 1.30
CA MET A 62 2.39 -2.01 1.76
C MET A 62 2.63 -0.94 2.83
N PRO A 63 2.77 0.33 2.43
CA PRO A 63 3.04 1.41 3.37
C PRO A 63 1.90 1.71 4.34
N LEU A 64 0.64 1.58 3.93
CA LEU A 64 -0.51 1.88 4.79
C LEU A 64 -1.60 0.82 4.66
N VAL A 65 -2.19 0.48 5.79
CA VAL A 65 -3.44 -0.28 5.88
C VAL A 65 -4.30 0.31 7.00
N ALA A 66 -5.58 0.47 6.76
CA ALA A 66 -6.51 1.04 7.73
C ALA A 66 -7.90 0.43 7.58
N THR A 67 -8.55 0.17 8.73
CA THR A 67 -9.96 -0.22 8.81
C THR A 67 -10.75 0.88 9.49
N THR A 68 -11.90 1.23 8.92
CA THR A 68 -12.78 2.27 9.45
C THR A 68 -13.28 1.88 10.83
N PHE A 69 -13.48 2.87 11.71
CA PHE A 69 -13.73 2.63 13.14
C PHE A 69 -14.91 1.69 13.39
N ARG A 70 -15.99 1.86 12.62
CA ARG A 70 -17.21 1.02 12.68
C ARG A 70 -16.94 -0.46 12.36
N HIS A 71 -15.88 -0.74 11.62
CA HIS A 71 -15.52 -2.07 11.14
C HIS A 71 -14.32 -2.69 11.87
N ARG A 72 -13.76 -2.00 12.87
CA ARG A 72 -12.64 -2.53 13.67
C ARG A 72 -13.08 -3.73 14.51
N ARG A 73 -12.12 -4.62 14.79
CA ARG A 73 -12.31 -5.87 15.56
C ARG A 73 -13.26 -6.90 14.92
N ARG A 74 -13.64 -6.68 13.65
CA ARG A 74 -14.40 -7.65 12.83
C ARG A 74 -13.51 -8.53 11.94
N GLY A 75 -12.18 -8.39 12.03
CA GLY A 75 -11.25 -9.14 11.18
C GLY A 75 -11.06 -8.59 9.75
N MET A 76 -11.71 -7.47 9.39
CA MET A 76 -11.72 -6.97 8.00
C MET A 76 -10.33 -6.59 7.46
N CYS A 77 -9.43 -6.09 8.31
CA CYS A 77 -8.04 -5.85 7.92
C CYS A 77 -7.38 -7.13 7.40
N ARG A 78 -7.59 -8.25 8.11
CA ARG A 78 -7.02 -9.55 7.73
C ARG A 78 -7.62 -10.06 6.43
N VAL A 79 -8.95 -9.95 6.25
CA VAL A 79 -9.62 -10.30 4.99
C VAL A 79 -9.02 -9.54 3.81
N LEU A 80 -8.84 -8.22 3.95
CA LEU A 80 -8.23 -7.40 2.90
C LEU A 80 -6.78 -7.82 2.62
N VAL A 81 -5.98 -8.08 3.66
CA VAL A 81 -4.58 -8.47 3.50
C VAL A 81 -4.43 -9.87 2.90
N ASP A 82 -5.25 -10.84 3.31
CA ASP A 82 -5.22 -12.20 2.74
C ASP A 82 -5.56 -12.16 1.23
N GLU A 83 -6.55 -11.37 0.83
CA GLU A 83 -6.89 -11.21 -0.60
C GLU A 83 -5.81 -10.41 -1.36
N LEU A 84 -5.19 -9.41 -0.73
CA LEU A 84 -4.04 -8.69 -1.28
C LEU A 84 -2.88 -9.65 -1.53
N GLU A 85 -2.53 -10.50 -0.55
CA GLU A 85 -1.47 -11.51 -0.66
C GLU A 85 -1.74 -12.47 -1.82
N ASN A 86 -2.97 -12.98 -1.94
CA ASN A 86 -3.37 -13.84 -3.07
C ASN A 86 -3.19 -13.17 -4.43
N ASN A 87 -3.54 -11.89 -4.55
CA ASN A 87 -3.38 -11.14 -5.80
C ASN A 87 -1.91 -10.86 -6.11
N LEU A 88 -1.08 -10.57 -5.11
CA LEU A 88 0.36 -10.40 -5.28
C LEU A 88 1.03 -11.69 -5.79
N VAL A 89 0.65 -12.85 -5.26
CA VAL A 89 1.17 -14.15 -5.76
C VAL A 89 0.79 -14.37 -7.22
N LYS A 90 -0.45 -14.07 -7.62
CA LYS A 90 -0.89 -14.17 -9.02
C LYS A 90 -0.13 -13.23 -9.96
N LEU A 91 0.31 -12.08 -9.45
CA LEU A 91 1.14 -11.11 -10.18
C LEU A 91 2.63 -11.49 -10.20
N GLY A 92 3.00 -12.61 -9.58
CA GLY A 92 4.38 -13.09 -9.51
C GLY A 92 5.25 -12.35 -8.50
N VAL A 93 4.65 -11.59 -7.58
CA VAL A 93 5.41 -10.92 -6.52
C VAL A 93 5.90 -11.95 -5.50
N GLU A 94 7.21 -11.97 -5.29
CA GLU A 94 7.87 -12.95 -4.41
C GLU A 94 7.90 -12.50 -2.95
N LYS A 95 7.81 -11.18 -2.68
CA LYS A 95 7.99 -10.62 -1.35
C LYS A 95 7.11 -9.41 -1.07
N LEU A 96 6.44 -9.40 0.08
CA LEU A 96 5.70 -8.26 0.63
C LEU A 96 6.47 -7.64 1.81
N VAL A 97 6.78 -6.35 1.73
CA VAL A 97 7.48 -5.57 2.77
C VAL A 97 6.49 -4.62 3.45
N LEU A 98 6.56 -4.55 4.78
CA LEU A 98 5.70 -3.68 5.60
C LEU A 98 6.56 -2.61 6.28
N PRO A 99 6.84 -1.48 5.60
CA PRO A 99 7.79 -0.48 6.09
C PRO A 99 7.31 0.21 7.38
N SER A 100 5.99 0.36 7.54
CA SER A 100 5.39 1.08 8.66
C SER A 100 4.99 0.19 9.84
N LEU A 101 5.26 -1.12 9.77
CA LEU A 101 4.78 -2.06 10.78
C LEU A 101 5.73 -2.10 11.98
N LEU A 102 5.24 -1.69 13.15
CA LEU A 102 5.94 -1.91 14.40
C LEU A 102 6.11 -3.43 14.63
N PRO A 103 7.28 -3.90 15.13
CA PRO A 103 7.54 -5.33 15.34
C PRO A 103 6.44 -6.08 16.11
N GLN A 104 5.73 -5.36 16.99
CA GLN A 104 4.68 -5.87 17.87
C GLN A 104 3.35 -6.19 17.15
N LEU A 105 3.12 -5.67 15.93
CA LEU A 105 1.91 -5.93 15.13
C LEU A 105 2.10 -7.06 14.10
N ARG A 106 3.24 -7.77 14.13
CA ARG A 106 3.59 -8.86 13.20
C ARG A 106 2.59 -10.02 13.18
N HIS A 107 2.15 -10.49 14.35
CA HIS A 107 1.37 -11.73 14.45
C HIS A 107 -0.09 -11.60 13.97
N GLY A 108 -0.59 -10.38 13.79
CA GLY A 108 -1.99 -10.14 13.43
C GLY A 108 -2.27 -9.92 11.94
N ILE A 109 -1.23 -9.70 11.11
CA ILE A 109 -1.40 -9.19 9.74
C ILE A 109 -0.89 -10.16 8.67
N THR A 110 0.19 -10.90 8.94
CA THR A 110 0.84 -11.75 7.92
C THR A 110 0.69 -13.22 8.32
N SER A 111 -0.31 -13.92 7.75
CA SER A 111 -0.47 -15.37 7.98
C SER A 111 -0.15 -16.26 6.79
N GLY A 112 0.09 -15.70 5.59
CA GLY A 112 0.25 -16.49 4.36
C GLY A 112 1.52 -16.23 3.52
N PHE A 113 2.16 -15.07 3.63
CA PHE A 113 3.25 -14.72 2.70
C PHE A 113 4.62 -15.36 3.05
N PRO A 114 5.33 -15.96 2.07
CA PRO A 114 6.69 -16.41 2.26
C PRO A 114 7.63 -15.19 2.38
N ALA A 115 8.10 -14.94 3.61
CA ALA A 115 9.05 -13.90 3.98
C ALA A 115 8.57 -12.42 3.87
N CYS A 116 7.62 -12.03 4.74
CA CYS A 116 7.49 -10.63 5.14
C CYS A 116 8.76 -10.16 5.88
N GLN A 117 9.61 -9.41 5.20
CA GLN A 117 10.83 -8.85 5.77
C GLN A 117 10.64 -7.34 5.95
N MET A 118 11.01 -6.83 7.14
CA MET A 118 11.08 -5.40 7.39
C MET A 118 12.34 -4.85 6.73
N MET A 119 12.28 -3.65 6.15
CA MET A 119 13.49 -2.87 5.94
C MET A 119 14.04 -2.50 7.33
N LYS A 120 15.28 -2.89 7.61
CA LYS A 120 16.09 -2.18 8.60
C LYS A 120 16.63 -0.95 7.90
N GLU A 121 16.46 0.22 8.52
CA GLU A 121 17.28 1.39 8.20
C GLU A 121 18.77 1.07 8.37
#